data_AF-A0A9E5YM33-F1
#
_entry.id   AF-A0A9E5YM33-F1
#
_cell.length_a   1.000
_cell.length_b   1.000
_cell.length_c   1.000
_cell.angle_alpha   90.00
_cell.angle_beta   90.00
_cell.angle_gamma   90.00
#
_symmetry.space_group_name_H-M   'P 1'
#
loop_
_entity.id
_entity.type
_entity.pdbx_description
1 polymer ?
#
loop_
_entity_poly.entity_id
_entity_poly.type
_entity_poly.pdbx_seq_one_letter_code
_entity_poly.pdbx_strand_id
1 'polypeptide(L)'
;MNLLHHIKRKRAKQKRKQPIRRNVFNQICSLVIEYDLKESFLGDLDNVEDDLPGENLNFNRVKLKTPLESSLFSLATKDEYSLTMSIIGKVNNAYLKFANSPEEILLCGPLYRLNPALTNQKLMRYHFQTLLLHERAKANREI
;
A
#
# COMPACT_ATOMS: atom_id res chain seq x y z
N MET A 1 3.39 -47.40 -10.80
CA MET A 1 3.81 -46.10 -10.20
C MET A 1 4.13 -46.32 -8.72
N ASN A 2 5.37 -46.08 -8.30
CA ASN A 2 5.88 -46.44 -6.97
C ASN A 2 5.60 -45.31 -5.94
N LEU A 3 5.03 -45.65 -4.78
CA LEU A 3 4.72 -44.74 -3.67
C LEU A 3 5.89 -43.81 -3.30
N LEU A 4 7.12 -44.33 -3.36
CA LEU A 4 8.34 -43.58 -3.10
C LEU A 4 8.51 -42.38 -4.05
N HIS A 5 8.14 -42.54 -5.33
CA HIS A 5 8.24 -41.47 -6.32
C HIS A 5 7.22 -40.36 -6.04
N HIS A 6 6.02 -40.74 -5.57
CA HIS A 6 4.97 -39.78 -5.22
C HIS A 6 5.38 -38.94 -3.99
N ILE A 7 5.99 -39.55 -2.98
CA ILE A 7 6.51 -38.88 -1.79
C ILE A 7 7.64 -37.92 -2.16
N LYS A 8 8.61 -38.36 -2.98
CA LYS A 8 9.72 -37.51 -3.46
C LYS A 8 9.20 -36.28 -4.24
N ARG A 9 8.22 -36.46 -5.12
CA ARG A 9 7.61 -35.35 -5.89
C ARG A 9 6.84 -34.37 -5.01
N LYS A 10 6.13 -34.85 -3.99
CA LYS A 10 5.42 -33.99 -3.01
C LYS A 10 6.40 -33.15 -2.20
N ARG A 11 7.49 -33.75 -1.71
CA ARG A 11 8.56 -33.03 -0.99
C ARG A 11 9.27 -32.01 -1.89
N ALA A 12 9.54 -32.35 -3.15
CA ALA A 12 10.15 -31.40 -4.10
C ALA A 12 9.23 -30.20 -4.39
N LYS A 13 7.92 -30.42 -4.51
CA LYS A 13 6.93 -29.33 -4.64
C LYS A 13 6.87 -28.45 -3.38
N GLN A 14 6.92 -29.04 -2.18
CA GLN A 14 6.93 -28.30 -0.92
C GLN A 14 8.24 -27.53 -0.68
N LYS A 15 9.39 -28.06 -1.13
CA LYS A 15 10.69 -27.39 -1.05
C LYS A 15 10.84 -26.22 -2.03
N ARG A 16 9.95 -26.08 -3.03
CA ARG A 16 9.96 -24.89 -3.89
C ARG A 16 9.55 -23.68 -3.04
N LYS A 17 10.52 -22.81 -2.78
CA LYS A 17 10.31 -21.55 -2.08
C LYS A 17 9.24 -20.75 -2.83
N GLN A 18 8.17 -20.39 -2.13
CA GLN A 18 7.18 -19.46 -2.65
C GLN A 18 7.79 -18.05 -2.62
N PRO A 19 7.46 -17.18 -3.59
CA PRO A 19 7.85 -15.79 -3.51
C PRO A 19 7.29 -15.17 -2.22
N ILE A 20 8.13 -14.43 -1.51
CA ILE A 20 7.72 -13.74 -0.28
C ILE A 20 6.66 -12.71 -0.68
N ARG A 21 5.49 -12.81 -0.06
CA ARG A 21 4.37 -11.90 -0.35
C ARG A 21 4.61 -10.56 0.35
N ARG A 22 4.22 -9.46 -0.31
CA ARG A 22 4.16 -8.14 0.33
C ARG A 22 3.25 -8.21 1.56
N ASN A 23 3.80 -7.85 2.71
CA ASN A 23 3.09 -7.77 3.97
C ASN A 23 2.81 -6.29 4.28
N VAL A 24 1.57 -5.96 4.63
CA VAL A 24 1.16 -4.61 5.03
C VAL A 24 2.05 -4.11 6.17
N PHE A 25 2.28 -4.94 7.19
CA PHE A 25 3.10 -4.56 8.35
C PHE A 25 4.50 -4.12 7.93
N ASN A 26 5.21 -4.96 7.17
CA ASN A 26 6.57 -4.65 6.73
C ASN A 26 6.62 -3.42 5.83
N GLN A 27 5.61 -3.23 4.97
CA GLN A 27 5.53 -2.07 4.09
C GLN A 27 5.40 -0.78 4.90
N ILE A 28 4.43 -0.74 5.83
CA ILE A 28 4.15 0.44 6.64
C ILE A 28 5.27 0.68 7.65
N CYS A 29 5.81 -0.37 8.26
CA CYS A 29 6.95 -0.23 9.17
C CYS A 29 8.18 0.33 8.44
N SER A 30 8.43 -0.09 7.19
CA SER A 30 9.52 0.48 6.40
C SER A 30 9.30 1.97 6.13
N LEU A 31 8.06 2.40 5.85
CA LEU A 31 7.73 3.81 5.69
C LEU A 31 7.86 4.61 6.98
N VAL A 32 7.43 4.05 8.12
CA VAL A 32 7.59 4.69 9.43
C VAL A 32 9.06 4.95 9.73
N ILE A 33 9.93 3.96 9.47
CA ILE A 33 11.37 4.08 9.72
C ILE A 33 12.04 5.03 8.73
N GLU A 34 11.79 4.86 7.43
CA GLU A 34 12.47 5.61 6.37
C GLU A 34 12.12 7.11 6.38
N TYR A 35 10.87 7.44 6.71
CA TYR A 35 10.38 8.81 6.76
C TYR A 35 10.35 9.39 8.18
N ASP A 36 10.87 8.66 9.18
CA ASP A 36 10.85 9.02 10.60
C ASP A 36 9.47 9.51 11.07
N LEU A 37 8.42 8.78 10.68
CA LEU A 37 7.04 9.16 10.97
C LEU A 37 6.79 9.20 12.48
N LYS A 38 6.06 10.22 12.92
CA LYS A 38 5.70 10.41 14.32
C LYS A 38 4.21 10.17 14.54
N GLU A 39 3.80 10.03 15.80
CA GLU A 39 2.39 9.88 16.17
C GLU A 39 1.50 11.02 15.65
N SER A 40 2.05 12.22 15.45
CA SER A 40 1.34 13.36 14.83
C SER A 40 0.77 13.03 13.44
N PHE A 41 1.40 12.11 12.70
CA PHE A 41 0.91 11.64 11.40
C PHE A 41 -0.47 10.97 11.48
N LEU A 42 -0.84 10.42 12.65
CA LEU A 42 -2.19 9.91 12.87
C LEU A 42 -3.23 11.03 12.82
N GLY A 43 -2.89 12.24 13.24
CA GLY A 43 -3.78 13.40 13.12
C GLY A 43 -3.98 13.79 11.65
N ASP A 44 -2.93 13.74 10.83
CA ASP A 44 -3.06 13.97 9.38
C ASP A 44 -4.02 12.97 8.75
N LEU A 45 -3.99 11.70 9.17
CA LEU A 45 -4.93 10.67 8.70
C LEU A 45 -6.41 10.95 9.05
N ASP A 46 -6.69 11.66 10.14
CA ASP A 46 -8.07 12.06 10.49
C ASP A 46 -8.59 13.19 9.58
N ASN A 47 -7.68 14.07 9.16
CA ASN A 47 -8.01 15.30 8.45
C ASN A 47 -8.05 15.14 6.91
N VAL A 48 -7.73 13.95 6.38
CA VAL A 48 -7.85 13.68 4.94
C VAL A 48 -9.33 13.46 4.62
N GLU A 49 -10.04 14.57 4.42
CA GLU A 49 -11.40 14.58 3.88
C GLU A 49 -11.42 14.18 2.40
N ASP A 50 -12.61 13.76 1.93
CA ASP A 50 -12.87 13.43 0.52
C ASP A 50 -12.71 14.64 -0.42
N ASP A 51 -12.57 15.85 0.14
CA ASP A 51 -12.38 17.12 -0.55
C ASP A 51 -10.91 17.56 -0.62
N LEU A 52 -9.98 16.67 -0.99
CA LEU A 52 -8.71 17.16 -1.57
C LEU A 52 -9.08 18.07 -2.75
N PRO A 53 -8.91 19.40 -2.68
CA PRO A 53 -9.37 20.28 -3.72
C PRO A 53 -8.59 19.95 -4.98
N GLY A 54 -9.32 19.70 -6.07
CA GLY A 54 -8.74 19.46 -7.39
C GLY A 54 -7.85 20.60 -7.88
N GLU A 55 -7.78 21.73 -7.18
CA GLU A 55 -7.20 22.98 -7.67
C GLU A 55 -5.68 23.13 -7.48
N ASN A 56 -5.02 22.37 -6.59
CA ASN A 56 -3.58 22.53 -6.32
C ASN A 56 -2.70 21.35 -6.75
N LEU A 57 -3.24 20.40 -7.52
CA LEU A 57 -2.47 19.26 -8.00
C LEU A 57 -2.09 19.47 -9.46
N ASN A 58 -0.88 20.00 -9.69
CA ASN A 58 -0.29 20.19 -11.02
C ASN A 58 -0.58 19.00 -11.95
N PHE A 59 -1.56 19.17 -12.84
CA PHE A 59 -2.19 18.14 -13.68
C PHE A 59 -1.28 17.52 -14.74
N ASN A 60 -0.03 17.96 -14.86
CA ASN A 60 0.72 17.77 -16.10
C ASN A 60 1.60 16.52 -16.14
N ARG A 61 1.67 15.68 -15.10
CA ARG A 61 2.49 14.45 -15.15
C ARG A 61 1.86 13.28 -14.38
N VAL A 62 1.65 12.17 -15.09
CA VAL A 62 1.49 10.84 -14.48
C VAL A 62 2.70 10.58 -13.61
N LYS A 63 2.52 10.57 -12.28
CA LYS A 63 3.58 10.22 -11.36
C LYS A 63 3.68 8.70 -11.30
N LEU A 64 4.81 8.18 -11.77
CA LEU A 64 5.18 6.79 -11.53
C LEU A 64 5.62 6.65 -10.07
N LYS A 65 5.41 5.46 -9.50
CA LYS A 65 5.91 5.18 -8.16
C LYS A 65 7.44 5.06 -8.18
N THR A 66 8.08 5.76 -7.26
CA THR A 66 9.44 5.41 -6.86
C THR A 66 9.37 4.08 -6.09
N PRO A 67 10.17 3.07 -6.47
CA PRO A 67 10.18 1.81 -5.73
C PRO A 67 10.79 2.04 -4.35
N LEU A 68 10.03 1.67 -3.31
CA LEU A 68 10.53 1.56 -1.94
C LEU A 68 11.12 0.16 -1.76
N GLU A 69 12.35 0.05 -1.26
CA GLU A 69 12.89 -1.23 -0.81
C GLU A 69 12.35 -1.55 0.58
N SER A 70 11.13 -2.09 0.64
CA SER A 70 10.56 -2.57 1.90
C SER A 70 11.37 -3.73 2.45
N SER A 71 11.79 -3.65 3.72
CA SER A 71 12.44 -4.80 4.37
C SER A 71 11.48 -5.98 4.40
N LEU A 72 12.00 -7.19 4.12
CA LEU A 72 11.22 -8.43 4.23
C LEU A 72 10.89 -8.76 5.69
N PHE A 73 11.67 -8.23 6.63
CA PHE A 73 11.52 -8.44 8.07
C PHE A 73 11.90 -7.13 8.77
N SER A 74 10.92 -6.29 9.07
CA SER A 74 11.18 -5.01 9.72
C SER A 74 11.50 -5.23 11.20
N LEU A 75 12.62 -4.67 11.65
CA LEU A 75 13.04 -4.68 13.06
C LEU A 75 12.63 -3.36 13.69
N ALA A 76 11.37 -3.30 14.12
CA ALA A 76 10.78 -2.10 14.69
C ALA A 76 11.15 -1.93 16.17
N THR A 77 11.37 -0.69 16.60
CA THR A 77 11.28 -0.32 18.02
C THR A 77 9.84 -0.45 18.52
N LYS A 78 9.63 -0.38 19.84
CA LYS A 78 8.29 -0.44 20.43
C LYS A 78 7.37 0.67 19.88
N ASP A 79 7.91 1.87 19.74
CA ASP A 79 7.16 3.05 19.31
C ASP A 79 6.83 2.97 17.81
N GLU A 80 7.79 2.55 16.98
CA GLU A 80 7.58 2.28 15.56
C GLU A 80 6.53 1.18 15.32
N TYR A 81 6.56 0.11 16.12
CA TYR A 81 5.56 -0.95 16.07
C TYR A 81 4.17 -0.42 16.41
N SER A 82 4.07 0.34 17.51
CA SER A 82 2.80 0.93 17.96
C SER A 82 2.20 1.86 16.90
N LEU A 83 3.02 2.74 16.32
CA LEU A 83 2.61 3.64 15.26
C LEU A 83 2.21 2.88 13.99
N THR A 84 3.00 1.88 13.59
CA THR A 84 2.69 1.02 12.44
C THR A 84 1.33 0.35 12.60
N MET A 85 1.06 -0.27 13.74
CA MET A 85 -0.23 -0.91 14.01
C MET A 85 -1.38 0.10 14.05
N SER A 86 -1.14 1.30 14.59
CA SER A 86 -2.14 2.37 14.60
C SER A 86 -2.51 2.85 13.19
N ILE A 87 -1.52 3.05 12.32
CA ILE A 87 -1.74 3.39 10.90
C ILE A 87 -2.54 2.28 10.21
N ILE A 88 -2.16 1.01 10.41
CA ILE A 88 -2.84 -0.15 9.81
C ILE A 88 -4.28 -0.25 10.29
N GLY A 89 -4.52 -0.12 11.60
CA GLY A 89 -5.85 -0.18 12.18
C GLY A 89 -6.75 0.96 11.71
N LYS A 90 -6.19 2.15 11.50
CA LYS A 90 -6.92 3.34 11.08
C LYS A 90 -7.32 3.32 9.61
N VAL A 91 -6.37 2.98 8.73
CA VAL A 91 -6.61 2.96 7.27
C VAL A 91 -7.32 1.68 6.82
N ASN A 92 -6.94 0.55 7.41
CA ASN A 92 -7.53 -0.78 7.28
C ASN A 92 -8.14 -1.11 5.90
N ASN A 93 -7.35 -0.98 4.83
CA ASN A 93 -7.79 -1.32 3.49
C ASN A 93 -6.71 -2.03 2.66
N ALA A 94 -7.16 -2.64 1.56
CA ALA A 94 -6.32 -3.49 0.72
C ALA A 94 -5.20 -2.74 -0.03
N TYR A 95 -5.25 -1.40 -0.08
CA TYR A 95 -4.32 -0.57 -0.85
C TYR A 95 -3.05 -0.25 -0.08
N LEU A 96 -3.13 -0.33 1.25
CA LEU A 96 -2.05 -0.01 2.17
C LEU A 96 -0.75 -0.80 1.90
N LYS A 97 -0.85 -2.07 1.47
CA LYS A 97 0.31 -2.90 1.07
C LYS A 97 1.04 -2.43 -0.19
N PHE A 98 0.50 -1.45 -0.90
CA PHE A 98 1.08 -0.88 -2.11
C PHE A 98 1.56 0.55 -1.91
N ALA A 99 1.38 1.16 -0.73
CA ALA A 99 1.86 2.51 -0.45
C ALA A 99 3.39 2.52 -0.38
N ASN A 100 4.02 3.45 -1.11
CA ASN A 100 5.47 3.66 -1.17
C ASN A 100 5.90 5.01 -0.59
N SER A 101 4.96 5.83 -0.09
CA SER A 101 5.26 7.07 0.61
C SER A 101 4.16 7.38 1.65
N PRO A 102 4.43 8.25 2.63
CA PRO A 102 3.43 8.70 3.60
C PRO A 102 2.20 9.34 2.94
N GLU A 103 2.40 10.10 1.86
CA GLU A 103 1.30 10.70 1.09
C GLU A 103 0.39 9.63 0.49
N GLU A 104 0.95 8.50 0.04
CA GLU A 104 0.12 7.39 -0.45
C GLU A 104 -0.67 6.71 0.66
N ILE A 105 -0.16 6.67 1.90
CA ILE A 105 -0.93 6.20 3.06
C ILE A 105 -2.16 7.09 3.26
N LEU A 106 -1.99 8.41 3.24
CA LEU A 106 -3.08 9.38 3.35
C LEU A 106 -4.14 9.17 2.25
N LEU A 107 -3.69 8.90 1.02
CA LEU A 107 -4.56 8.73 -0.14
C LEU A 107 -5.24 7.34 -0.22
N CYS A 108 -4.84 6.36 0.60
CA CYS A 108 -5.43 5.02 0.57
C CYS A 108 -6.94 5.06 0.81
N GLY A 109 -7.38 5.79 1.83
CA GLY A 109 -8.79 5.86 2.23
C GLY A 109 -9.67 6.45 1.13
N PRO A 110 -9.43 7.71 0.69
CA PRO A 110 -10.19 8.33 -0.38
C PRO A 110 -10.19 7.52 -1.68
N LEU A 111 -9.04 6.97 -2.09
CA LEU A 111 -8.95 6.17 -3.31
C LEU A 111 -9.77 4.89 -3.22
N TYR A 112 -9.72 4.21 -2.08
CA TYR A 112 -10.48 2.98 -1.85
C TYR A 112 -11.99 3.23 -1.82
N ARG A 113 -12.44 4.37 -1.27
CA ARG A 113 -13.85 4.79 -1.30
C ARG A 113 -14.35 5.02 -2.72
N LEU A 114 -13.56 5.69 -3.56
CA LEU A 114 -13.94 5.96 -4.96
C LEU A 114 -13.98 4.69 -5.82
N ASN A 115 -12.98 3.82 -5.68
CA ASN A 115 -12.95 2.58 -6.44
C ASN A 115 -12.18 1.50 -5.65
N PRO A 116 -12.87 0.57 -4.96
CA PRO A 116 -12.23 -0.53 -4.23
C PRO A 116 -11.73 -1.65 -5.15
N ALA A 117 -12.13 -1.66 -6.42
CA ALA A 117 -11.83 -2.71 -7.40
C ALA A 117 -10.58 -2.42 -8.27
N LEU A 118 -9.75 -1.43 -7.93
CA LEU A 118 -8.50 -1.18 -8.65
C LEU A 118 -7.59 -2.41 -8.62
N THR A 119 -7.04 -2.72 -9.79
CA THR A 119 -6.17 -3.89 -9.93
C THR A 119 -4.82 -3.66 -9.25
N ASN A 120 -4.26 -4.73 -8.67
CA ASN A 120 -2.92 -4.70 -8.05
C ASN A 120 -1.85 -4.14 -9.01
N GLN A 121 -1.98 -4.39 -10.32
CA GLN A 121 -1.05 -3.86 -11.33
C GLN A 121 -1.08 -2.33 -11.40
N LYS A 122 -2.27 -1.71 -11.34
CA LYS A 122 -2.39 -0.25 -11.30
C LYS A 122 -1.80 0.32 -10.01
N LEU A 123 -2.15 -0.29 -8.87
CA LEU A 123 -1.68 0.12 -7.54
C LEU A 123 -0.15 -0.01 -7.38
N MET A 124 0.49 -0.93 -8.10
CA MET A 124 1.95 -1.08 -8.10
C MET A 124 2.67 -0.08 -9.04
N ARG A 125 2.01 0.39 -10.09
CA ARG A 125 2.65 1.17 -11.17
C ARG A 125 2.50 2.67 -10.98
N TYR A 126 1.30 3.11 -10.60
CA TYR A 126 0.94 4.52 -10.58
C TYR A 126 0.84 5.03 -9.16
N HIS A 127 1.30 6.26 -8.96
CA HIS A 127 1.14 6.94 -7.69
C HIS A 127 -0.35 7.10 -7.34
N PHE A 128 -0.71 6.97 -6.06
CA PHE A 128 -2.12 7.00 -5.65
C PHE A 128 -2.83 8.30 -5.99
N GLN A 129 -2.10 9.41 -5.99
CA GLN A 129 -2.61 10.71 -6.46
C GLN A 129 -3.09 10.65 -7.92
N THR A 130 -2.32 10.01 -8.81
CA THR A 130 -2.71 9.88 -10.23
C THR A 130 -3.93 8.98 -10.39
N LEU A 131 -4.01 7.89 -9.61
CA LEU A 131 -5.19 7.02 -9.61
C LEU A 131 -6.43 7.75 -9.09
N LEU A 132 -6.31 8.51 -8.01
CA LEU A 132 -7.42 9.27 -7.42
C LEU A 132 -7.98 10.28 -8.41
N LEU A 133 -7.12 11.04 -9.09
CA LEU A 133 -7.52 12.01 -10.11
C LEU A 133 -8.22 11.33 -11.29
N HIS A 134 -7.69 10.19 -11.76
CA HIS A 134 -8.30 9.43 -12.85
C HIS A 134 -9.71 8.95 -12.49
N GLU A 135 -9.89 8.39 -11.28
CA GLU A 135 -11.20 7.90 -10.84
C GLU A 135 -12.20 9.05 -10.62
N ARG A 136 -11.77 10.20 -10.09
CA ARG A 136 -12.63 11.41 -10.00
C ARG A 136 -13.05 11.93 -11.38
N ALA A 137 -12.12 12.02 -12.32
CA ALA A 137 -12.42 12.46 -13.69
C ALA A 137 -13.38 11.49 -14.40
N LYS A 138 -13.32 10.20 -14.07
CA LYS A 138 -14.27 9.20 -14.57
C LYS A 138 -15.66 9.40 -13.97
N ALA A 139 -15.75 9.58 -12.65
CA ALA A 139 -17.01 9.84 -11.96
C ALA A 139 -17.72 11.10 -12.48
N ASN A 140 -16.98 12.17 -12.76
CA ASN A 140 -17.53 13.42 -13.30
C ASN A 140 -18.03 13.32 -14.76
N ARG A 141 -17.70 12.26 -15.50
CA ARG A 141 -18.17 12.02 -16.88
C ARG A 141 -19.39 11.11 -16.96
N GLU A 142 -19.74 10.45 -15.86
CA GLU A 142 -20.89 9.55 -15.76
C GLU A 142 -22.14 10.26 -15.19
N ILE A 143 -22.05 11.59 -14.97
CA ILE A 143 -23.14 12.52 -14.64
C ILE A 143 -23.47 13.33 -15.90
#